data_AF-A0ABD2IV51-F1
#
_entry.id   AF-A0ABD2IV51-F1
#
_cell.length_a   1.000
_cell.length_b   1.000
_cell.length_c   1.000
_cell.angle_alpha   90.00
_cell.angle_beta   90.00
_cell.angle_gamma   90.00
#
_symmetry.space_group_name_H-M   'P 1'
#
loop_
_entity.id
_entity.type
_entity.pdbx_description
1 polymer ?
#
loop_
_entity_poly.entity_id
_entity_poly.type
_entity_poly.pdbx_seq_one_letter_code
_entity_poly.pdbx_strand_id
1 'polypeptide(L)'
;MMDERNPSSSLKKVCCYCNNACSGAHQCRKCSKPCHAIAPCSFSADDDEGFGAKVTCCNCWLSDDDDDVVMDQNANVVRSNEATNNDQDDDAFEQFANSQITAEDNDNIDASASSSTRKRRGYTIEEKVRILDCAKTSSIHAASRRFSLDRNTIRGWKKQEAALRKMHQLAKRKRLIGGGRKLTNAQFDQELSDWVRGLRDKKLREIDGRHDEKIHVFKKEGAIPNGLALLKQRRKEDAVIKGVEEIDLGEDESDASVDI
;
A
#
# COMPACT_ATOMS: atom_id res chain seq x y z
N MET A 1 -44.88 29.61 47.36
CA MET A 1 -44.81 29.48 45.89
C MET A 1 -43.49 28.80 45.58
N MET A 2 -43.50 27.47 45.43
CA MET A 2 -42.33 26.70 45.01
C MET A 2 -42.51 26.39 43.53
N ASP A 3 -41.62 26.94 42.69
CA ASP A 3 -41.61 26.67 41.26
C ASP A 3 -41.13 25.23 41.01
N GLU A 4 -42.05 24.42 40.49
CA GLU A 4 -41.79 23.10 39.97
C GLU A 4 -40.95 23.21 38.68
N ARG A 5 -39.68 22.79 38.77
CA ARG A 5 -38.83 22.61 37.59
C ARG A 5 -39.26 21.34 36.86
N ASN A 6 -40.02 21.55 35.79
CA ASN A 6 -40.35 20.60 34.74
C ASN A 6 -39.09 19.88 34.20
N PRO A 7 -38.91 18.56 34.39
CA PRO A 7 -37.79 17.82 33.81
C PRO A 7 -38.11 17.51 32.35
N SER A 8 -37.74 18.42 31.45
CA SER A 8 -37.77 18.13 30.02
C SER A 8 -36.85 16.94 29.74
N SER A 9 -37.47 15.85 29.29
CA SER A 9 -36.80 14.62 28.87
C SER A 9 -35.88 14.93 27.69
N SER A 10 -34.63 15.29 28.00
CA SER A 10 -33.57 15.50 27.02
C SER A 10 -33.30 14.17 26.32
N LEU A 11 -33.92 13.97 25.15
CA LEU A 11 -33.62 12.85 24.26
C LEU A 11 -32.12 12.87 23.99
N LYS A 12 -31.43 11.79 24.37
CA LYS A 12 -29.98 11.65 24.18
C LYS A 12 -29.68 11.77 22.69
N LYS A 13 -28.95 12.82 22.31
CA LYS A 13 -28.50 13.00 20.92
C LYS A 13 -27.45 11.93 20.59
N VAL A 14 -27.62 11.24 19.47
CA VAL A 14 -26.71 10.18 18.99
C VAL A 14 -25.95 10.64 17.75
N CYS A 15 -24.66 10.28 17.68
CA CYS A 15 -23.77 10.63 16.59
C CYS A 15 -24.21 9.98 15.27
N CYS A 16 -24.29 10.76 14.18
CA CYS A 16 -24.77 10.28 12.89
C CYS A 16 -23.84 9.28 12.17
N TYR A 17 -22.61 9.10 12.67
CA TYR A 17 -21.65 8.15 12.12
C TYR A 17 -21.56 6.86 12.96
N CYS A 18 -21.29 6.99 14.26
CA CYS A 18 -21.05 5.84 15.13
C CYS A 18 -22.26 5.42 15.98
N ASN A 19 -23.40 6.11 15.89
CA ASN A 19 -24.62 5.90 16.69
C ASN A 19 -24.45 5.98 18.22
N ASN A 20 -23.27 6.36 18.72
CA ASN A 20 -23.03 6.55 20.16
C ASN A 20 -23.56 7.90 20.65
N ALA A 21 -23.85 7.98 21.96
CA ALA A 21 -24.25 9.23 22.59
C ALA A 21 -23.21 10.35 22.35
N CYS A 22 -23.71 11.56 22.10
CA CYS A 22 -22.88 12.72 21.89
C CYS A 22 -23.45 13.92 22.64
N SER A 23 -22.59 14.91 22.94
CA SER A 23 -23.01 16.16 23.58
C SER A 23 -23.97 16.97 22.71
N GLY A 24 -24.00 16.71 21.39
CA GLY A 24 -24.76 17.49 20.43
C GLY A 24 -24.27 18.93 20.25
N ALA A 25 -23.08 19.23 20.78
CA ALA A 25 -22.42 20.54 20.62
C ALA A 25 -21.95 20.79 19.18
N HIS A 26 -21.67 19.72 18.43
CA HIS A 26 -21.23 19.78 17.05
C HIS A 26 -22.26 19.11 16.13
N GLN A 27 -22.52 19.77 14.99
CA GLN A 27 -23.42 19.28 13.96
C GLN A 27 -22.67 19.27 12.63
N CYS A 28 -22.92 18.24 11.83
CA CYS A 28 -22.33 18.15 10.50
C CYS A 28 -22.80 19.31 9.62
N ARG A 29 -21.89 20.05 8.98
CA ARG A 29 -22.24 21.19 8.12
C ARG A 29 -23.19 20.86 6.96
N LYS A 30 -23.18 19.61 6.49
CA LYS A 30 -23.99 19.14 5.35
C LYS A 30 -25.35 18.57 5.75
N CYS A 31 -25.38 17.59 6.65
CA CYS A 31 -26.62 16.93 7.04
C CYS A 31 -27.26 17.49 8.31
N SER A 32 -26.62 18.45 8.98
CA SER A 32 -27.05 19.06 10.26
C SER A 32 -27.31 18.08 11.40
N LYS A 33 -26.92 16.81 11.24
CA LYS A 33 -27.07 15.78 12.28
C LYS A 33 -25.93 15.93 13.30
N PRO A 34 -26.20 15.65 14.58
CA PRO A 34 -25.18 15.70 15.62
C PRO A 34 -24.06 14.70 15.35
N CYS A 35 -22.81 15.12 15.57
CA CYS A 35 -21.61 14.29 15.37
C CYS A 35 -20.56 14.58 16.44
N HIS A 36 -19.59 13.68 16.64
CA HIS A 36 -18.41 14.00 17.45
C HIS A 36 -17.47 14.88 16.61
N ALA A 37 -16.75 15.79 17.28
CA ALA A 37 -15.75 16.65 16.61
C ALA A 37 -14.41 15.95 16.35
N ILE A 38 -14.20 14.78 16.95
CA ILE A 38 -12.94 14.03 16.90
C ILE A 38 -13.06 12.85 15.93
N ALA A 39 -11.99 12.58 15.19
CA ALA A 39 -11.84 11.37 14.41
C ALA A 39 -12.07 10.11 15.28
N PRO A 40 -12.72 9.06 14.78
CA PRO A 40 -13.03 8.78 13.38
C PRO A 40 -14.41 9.29 12.91
N CYS A 41 -15.15 10.06 13.72
CA CYS A 41 -16.54 10.42 13.40
C CYS A 41 -16.67 11.65 12.52
N SER A 42 -15.60 12.43 12.42
CA SER A 42 -15.55 13.69 11.70
C SER A 42 -14.18 13.98 11.12
N PHE A 43 -14.18 14.83 10.09
CA PHE A 43 -12.98 15.45 9.52
C PHE A 43 -13.10 16.98 9.59
N SER A 44 -12.06 17.63 10.10
CA SER A 44 -11.82 19.07 9.94
C SER A 44 -11.00 19.24 8.66
N ALA A 45 -11.59 19.87 7.64
CA ALA A 45 -10.91 20.12 6.37
C ALA A 45 -10.03 21.37 6.42
N ASP A 46 -10.24 22.22 7.41
CA ASP A 46 -9.64 23.54 7.52
C ASP A 46 -8.85 23.64 8.83
N ASP A 47 -7.73 24.35 8.81
CA ASP A 47 -6.82 24.59 9.95
C ASP A 47 -7.44 25.53 11.02
N ASP A 48 -8.76 25.70 11.00
CA ASP A 48 -9.53 26.52 11.93
C ASP A 48 -9.61 25.80 13.29
N GLU A 49 -8.51 25.83 14.03
CA GLU A 49 -8.44 25.40 15.43
C GLU A 49 -9.21 26.41 16.31
N GLY A 50 -10.52 26.19 16.47
CA GLY A 50 -11.37 27.01 17.33
C GLY A 50 -12.63 26.29 17.83
N PHE A 51 -13.05 26.61 19.06
CA PHE A 51 -14.34 26.17 19.60
C PHE A 51 -15.48 26.71 18.72
N GLY A 52 -16.12 25.83 17.94
CA GLY A 52 -17.16 26.19 16.98
C GLY A 52 -16.81 25.92 15.51
N ALA A 53 -15.65 25.32 15.23
CA ALA A 53 -15.26 24.91 13.89
C ALA A 53 -16.35 24.05 13.21
N LYS A 54 -16.58 24.31 11.92
CA LYS A 54 -17.59 23.59 11.12
C LYS A 54 -17.08 22.19 10.82
N VAL A 55 -17.73 21.19 11.40
CA VAL A 55 -17.32 19.78 11.27
C VAL A 55 -18.11 19.11 10.13
N THR A 56 -17.47 18.26 9.33
CA THR A 56 -18.17 17.38 8.37
C THR A 56 -18.13 15.94 8.87
N CYS A 57 -19.29 15.27 8.95
CA CYS A 57 -19.30 13.86 9.33
C CYS A 57 -18.78 12.98 8.19
N CYS A 58 -18.25 11.80 8.55
CA CYS A 58 -17.63 10.89 7.57
C CYS A 58 -18.55 10.47 6.43
N ASN A 59 -19.86 10.30 6.69
CA ASN A 59 -20.82 9.93 5.64
C ASN A 59 -20.99 11.05 4.60
N CYS A 60 -20.97 12.31 5.06
CA CYS A 60 -21.14 13.49 4.23
C CYS A 60 -19.86 13.91 3.50
N TRP A 61 -18.70 13.60 4.07
CA TRP A 61 -17.41 13.83 3.44
C TRP A 61 -17.17 12.87 2.25
N LEU A 62 -17.64 11.63 2.35
CA LEU A 62 -17.53 10.65 1.27
C LEU A 62 -18.46 10.91 0.08
N SER A 63 -19.44 11.80 0.24
CA SER A 63 -20.42 12.14 -0.79
C SER A 63 -20.14 13.52 -1.42
N ASP A 64 -18.95 14.11 -1.21
CA ASP A 64 -18.58 15.47 -1.63
C ASP A 64 -17.81 15.53 -2.97
N ASP A 65 -17.61 14.41 -3.66
CA ASP A 65 -16.77 14.36 -4.88
C ASP A 65 -17.56 14.40 -6.21
N ASP A 66 -18.88 14.63 -6.16
CA ASP A 66 -19.72 14.75 -7.36
C ASP A 66 -20.26 16.18 -7.44
N ASP A 67 -19.46 17.13 -7.93
CA ASP A 67 -19.90 18.25 -8.79
C ASP A 67 -18.68 19.05 -9.30
N ASP A 68 -18.76 19.45 -10.57
CA ASP A 68 -17.93 20.43 -11.31
C ASP A 68 -16.55 20.03 -11.88
N VAL A 69 -16.58 19.23 -12.96
CA VAL A 69 -15.92 19.60 -14.23
C VAL A 69 -16.82 19.20 -15.40
N VAL A 70 -17.82 20.02 -15.70
CA VAL A 70 -18.46 20.02 -17.03
C VAL A 70 -17.52 20.78 -17.95
N MET A 71 -16.68 20.06 -18.70
CA MET A 71 -15.95 20.65 -19.83
C MET A 71 -16.83 20.54 -21.07
N ASP A 72 -17.45 21.68 -21.38
CA ASP A 72 -18.14 21.98 -22.61
C ASP A 72 -17.22 21.76 -23.82
N GLN A 73 -17.58 20.81 -24.69
CA GLN A 73 -17.06 20.74 -26.06
C GLN A 73 -18.21 20.42 -27.01
N ASN A 74 -18.92 21.47 -27.38
CA ASN A 74 -19.80 21.51 -28.52
C ASN A 74 -18.97 21.57 -29.82
N ALA A 75 -18.95 20.47 -30.59
CA ALA A 75 -18.62 20.46 -32.02
C ALA A 75 -19.24 19.24 -32.73
N ASN A 76 -20.53 19.38 -33.06
CA ASN A 76 -21.13 19.08 -34.36
C ASN A 76 -20.65 17.84 -35.14
N VAL A 77 -21.41 16.73 -35.08
CA VAL A 77 -21.71 15.92 -36.27
C VAL A 77 -23.18 15.47 -36.22
N VAL A 78 -23.95 16.04 -37.14
CA VAL A 78 -25.30 15.62 -37.52
C VAL A 78 -25.26 14.19 -38.06
N ARG A 79 -26.07 13.29 -37.49
CA ARG A 79 -26.81 12.29 -38.27
C ARG A 79 -28.00 11.75 -37.48
N SER A 80 -29.17 12.09 -37.99
CA SER A 80 -30.48 11.52 -37.70
C SER A 80 -30.43 10.00 -37.72
N ASN A 81 -31.18 9.34 -36.83
CA ASN A 81 -32.10 8.25 -37.17
C ASN A 81 -33.02 7.93 -35.98
N GLU A 82 -34.29 8.23 -36.24
CA GLU A 82 -35.56 7.56 -35.91
C GLU A 82 -35.65 6.53 -34.76
N ALA A 83 -36.77 6.70 -34.06
CA ALA A 83 -37.24 5.96 -32.91
C ALA A 83 -37.62 4.51 -33.20
N THR A 84 -37.43 3.65 -32.20
CA THR A 84 -38.39 2.58 -31.89
C THR A 84 -38.51 2.46 -30.37
N ASN A 85 -39.76 2.33 -29.92
CA ASN A 85 -40.16 2.13 -28.53
C ASN A 85 -40.08 0.64 -28.15
N ASN A 86 -40.10 0.42 -26.83
CA ASN A 86 -40.73 -0.68 -26.08
C ASN A 86 -39.90 -1.90 -25.59
N ASP A 87 -40.31 -2.29 -24.37
CA ASP A 87 -40.27 -3.59 -23.66
C ASP A 87 -38.92 -4.00 -23.04
N GLN A 88 -38.74 -3.97 -21.71
CA GLN A 88 -39.27 -4.87 -20.65
C GLN A 88 -38.90 -6.36 -20.82
N ASP A 89 -38.33 -6.87 -19.73
CA ASP A 89 -38.17 -8.26 -19.28
C ASP A 89 -37.02 -9.08 -19.89
N ASP A 90 -36.00 -9.40 -19.07
CA ASP A 90 -35.91 -10.74 -18.47
C ASP A 90 -34.64 -10.91 -17.61
N ASP A 91 -34.90 -11.32 -16.37
CA ASP A 91 -33.99 -11.87 -15.38
C ASP A 91 -33.29 -13.15 -15.90
N ALA A 92 -31.96 -13.23 -15.77
CA ALA A 92 -31.25 -14.49 -15.50
C ALA A 92 -29.73 -14.24 -15.42
N PHE A 93 -29.16 -14.14 -14.21
CA PHE A 93 -27.97 -14.90 -13.82
C PHE A 93 -27.64 -14.68 -12.33
N GLU A 94 -28.46 -15.28 -11.45
CA GLU A 94 -28.07 -15.56 -10.07
C GLU A 94 -27.59 -17.02 -9.99
N GLN A 95 -26.40 -17.24 -9.43
CA GLN A 95 -26.02 -18.33 -8.49
C GLN A 95 -24.54 -18.73 -8.60
N PHE A 96 -24.01 -19.22 -7.47
CA PHE A 96 -22.61 -19.52 -7.09
C PHE A 96 -21.83 -18.31 -6.53
N ALA A 97 -21.55 -18.18 -5.23
CA ALA A 97 -21.64 -19.10 -4.12
C ALA A 97 -21.76 -18.32 -2.79
N ASN A 98 -22.87 -18.54 -2.08
CA ASN A 98 -22.93 -18.37 -0.63
C ASN A 98 -22.98 -19.78 -0.03
N SER A 99 -21.91 -20.20 0.62
CA SER A 99 -21.94 -21.34 1.54
C SER A 99 -21.44 -20.86 2.91
N GLN A 100 -22.42 -20.85 3.81
CA GLN A 100 -22.37 -20.90 5.27
C GLN A 100 -20.99 -20.89 5.94
N ILE A 101 -20.74 -19.87 6.77
CA ILE A 101 -20.04 -20.08 8.03
C ILE A 101 -20.95 -19.55 9.13
N THR A 102 -21.46 -20.47 9.92
CA THR A 102 -22.29 -20.28 11.10
C THR A 102 -21.51 -19.55 12.19
N ALA A 103 -22.19 -18.61 12.86
CA ALA A 103 -21.77 -18.11 14.16
C ALA A 103 -22.14 -19.14 15.22
N GLU A 104 -21.16 -19.60 15.99
CA GLU A 104 -21.30 -20.13 17.36
C GLU A 104 -19.88 -20.32 17.96
N ASP A 105 -19.57 -19.44 18.90
CA ASP A 105 -18.70 -19.57 20.08
C ASP A 105 -17.24 -20.06 19.98
N ASN A 106 -16.30 -19.11 20.07
CA ASN A 106 -15.11 -19.30 20.90
C ASN A 106 -14.54 -17.95 21.39
N ASP A 107 -15.08 -17.48 22.52
CA ASP A 107 -14.50 -16.43 23.35
C ASP A 107 -13.28 -16.99 24.10
N ASN A 108 -12.07 -16.74 23.59
CA ASN A 108 -10.87 -16.62 24.43
C ASN A 108 -9.72 -15.95 23.67
N ILE A 109 -9.69 -14.62 23.63
CA ILE A 109 -8.45 -13.87 23.42
C ILE A 109 -8.27 -12.91 24.59
N ASP A 110 -7.47 -13.42 25.53
CA ASP A 110 -6.79 -12.70 26.58
C ASP A 110 -6.28 -11.34 26.09
N ALA A 111 -6.71 -10.30 26.80
CA ALA A 111 -6.32 -8.93 26.62
C ALA A 111 -4.85 -8.76 27.06
N SER A 112 -3.92 -9.13 26.20
CA SER A 112 -2.52 -8.78 26.35
C SER A 112 -2.00 -8.12 25.08
N ALA A 113 -1.57 -6.87 25.24
CA ALA A 113 -1.20 -5.94 24.20
C ALA A 113 -0.15 -6.52 23.24
N SER A 114 -0.53 -6.70 21.98
CA SER A 114 0.40 -6.52 20.86
C SER A 114 -0.31 -5.75 19.76
N SER A 115 0.04 -4.48 19.59
CA SER A 115 -0.40 -3.68 18.45
C SER A 115 0.30 -4.22 17.19
N SER A 116 -0.17 -5.34 16.66
CA SER A 116 0.24 -5.80 15.34
C SER A 116 -0.35 -4.82 14.32
N THR A 117 0.39 -3.73 14.08
CA THR A 117 0.08 -2.79 13.00
C THR A 117 -0.16 -3.61 11.74
N ARG A 118 -1.37 -3.54 11.16
CA ARG A 118 -1.69 -4.29 9.94
C ARG A 118 -0.64 -3.93 8.89
N LYS A 119 0.21 -4.90 8.51
CA LYS A 119 1.25 -4.68 7.52
C LYS A 119 0.56 -4.28 6.21
N ARG A 120 0.80 -3.05 5.77
CA ARG A 120 0.22 -2.53 4.52
C ARG A 120 0.70 -3.43 3.36
N ARG A 121 -0.25 -4.00 2.60
CA ARG A 121 0.06 -4.80 1.42
C ARG A 121 0.75 -3.92 0.38
N GLY A 122 1.92 -4.36 -0.10
CA GLY A 122 2.58 -3.75 -1.25
C GLY A 122 2.04 -4.36 -2.56
N TYR A 123 1.83 -3.52 -3.57
CA TYR A 123 1.38 -3.93 -4.90
C TYR A 123 2.48 -3.77 -5.94
N THR A 124 2.68 -4.79 -6.77
CA THR A 124 3.62 -4.73 -7.90
C THR A 124 3.08 -3.81 -9.00
N ILE A 125 3.94 -3.41 -9.94
CA ILE A 125 3.51 -2.56 -11.06
C ILE A 125 2.51 -3.32 -11.95
N GLU A 126 2.74 -4.62 -12.18
CA GLU A 126 1.84 -5.48 -12.96
C GLU A 126 0.45 -5.59 -12.30
N GLU A 127 0.39 -5.85 -11.00
CA GLU A 127 -0.89 -5.90 -10.26
C GLU A 127 -1.65 -4.59 -10.41
N LYS A 128 -0.97 -3.44 -10.26
CA LYS A 128 -1.59 -2.12 -10.42
C LYS A 128 -2.15 -1.90 -11.83
N VAL A 129 -1.41 -2.29 -12.87
CA VAL A 129 -1.87 -2.16 -14.27
C VAL A 129 -3.10 -3.04 -14.50
N ARG A 130 -3.08 -4.29 -14.05
CA ARG A 130 -4.23 -5.22 -14.16
C ARG A 130 -5.48 -4.68 -13.48
N ILE A 131 -5.33 -4.08 -12.30
CA ILE A 131 -6.44 -3.46 -11.55
C ILE A 131 -6.97 -2.23 -12.30
N LEU A 132 -6.09 -1.43 -12.91
CA LEU A 132 -6.50 -0.28 -13.71
C LEU A 132 -7.26 -0.71 -14.98
N ASP A 133 -6.83 -1.77 -15.66
CA ASP A 133 -7.54 -2.34 -16.80
C ASP A 133 -8.95 -2.80 -16.39
N CYS A 134 -9.07 -3.54 -15.28
CA CYS A 134 -10.37 -3.92 -14.73
C CYS A 134 -11.25 -2.71 -14.38
N ALA A 135 -10.66 -1.65 -13.83
CA ALA A 135 -11.39 -0.43 -13.48
C ALA A 135 -11.86 0.37 -14.72
N LYS A 136 -11.14 0.27 -15.84
CA LYS A 136 -11.52 0.87 -17.12
C LYS A 136 -12.67 0.11 -17.79
N THR A 137 -12.64 -1.23 -17.74
CA THR A 137 -13.67 -2.07 -18.37
C THR A 137 -14.96 -2.12 -17.57
N SER A 138 -14.89 -2.12 -16.23
CA SER A 138 -16.07 -2.28 -15.37
C SER A 138 -16.46 -0.98 -14.66
N SER A 139 -15.72 -0.61 -13.62
CA SER A 139 -15.73 0.71 -12.97
C SER A 139 -14.75 0.68 -11.79
N ILE A 140 -14.43 1.84 -11.23
CA ILE A 140 -13.63 1.93 -9.99
C ILE A 140 -14.34 1.23 -8.82
N HIS A 141 -15.67 1.32 -8.73
CA HIS A 141 -16.44 0.68 -7.68
C HIS A 141 -16.41 -0.85 -7.81
N ALA A 142 -16.57 -1.38 -9.03
CA ALA A 142 -16.47 -2.80 -9.28
C ALA A 142 -15.05 -3.33 -9.00
N ALA A 143 -14.01 -2.63 -9.44
CA ALA A 143 -12.62 -3.00 -9.17
C ALA A 143 -12.28 -2.94 -7.67
N SER A 144 -12.75 -1.92 -6.96
CA SER A 144 -12.58 -1.79 -5.50
C SER A 144 -13.14 -3.00 -4.76
N ARG A 145 -14.33 -3.47 -5.12
CA ARG A 145 -14.93 -4.69 -4.55
C ARG A 145 -14.15 -5.94 -4.92
N ARG A 146 -13.79 -6.12 -6.20
CA ARG A 146 -13.08 -7.30 -6.71
C ARG A 146 -11.69 -7.48 -6.10
N PHE A 147 -10.98 -6.39 -5.83
CA PHE A 147 -9.60 -6.44 -5.34
C PHE A 147 -9.48 -6.02 -3.87
N SER A 148 -10.60 -5.76 -3.18
CA SER A 148 -10.64 -5.25 -1.79
C SER A 148 -9.72 -4.04 -1.58
N LEU A 149 -9.76 -3.11 -2.55
CA LEU A 149 -8.92 -1.92 -2.57
C LEU A 149 -9.75 -0.68 -2.28
N ASP A 150 -9.17 0.24 -1.53
CA ASP A 150 -9.78 1.54 -1.33
C ASP A 150 -9.87 2.31 -2.66
N ARG A 151 -11.01 2.97 -2.90
CA ARG A 151 -11.28 3.69 -4.15
C ARG A 151 -10.28 4.82 -4.39
N ASN A 152 -9.79 5.49 -3.33
CA ASN A 152 -8.80 6.55 -3.47
C ASN A 152 -7.43 6.00 -3.90
N THR A 153 -7.11 4.76 -3.53
CA THR A 153 -5.90 4.08 -4.01
C THR A 153 -5.98 3.88 -5.53
N ILE A 154 -7.11 3.38 -6.03
CA ILE A 154 -7.33 3.17 -7.47
C ILE A 154 -7.34 4.52 -8.22
N ARG A 155 -8.02 5.54 -7.68
CA ARG A 155 -8.01 6.91 -8.23
C ARG A 155 -6.59 7.48 -8.30
N GLY A 156 -5.79 7.31 -7.24
CA GLY A 156 -4.39 7.74 -7.20
C GLY A 156 -3.53 7.06 -8.26
N TRP A 157 -3.70 5.74 -8.46
CA TRP A 157 -2.99 5.02 -9.52
C TRP A 157 -3.47 5.42 -10.92
N LYS A 158 -4.75 5.72 -11.10
CA LYS A 158 -5.29 6.22 -12.37
C LYS A 158 -4.62 7.53 -12.80
N LYS A 159 -4.36 8.44 -11.86
CA LYS A 159 -3.59 9.68 -12.13
C LYS A 159 -2.16 9.41 -12.60
N GLN A 160 -1.57 8.30 -12.18
CA GLN A 160 -0.19 7.89 -12.52
C GLN A 160 -0.15 6.80 -13.60
N GLU A 161 -1.25 6.55 -14.30
CA GLU A 161 -1.38 5.39 -15.19
C GLU A 161 -0.32 5.36 -16.29
N ALA A 162 -0.06 6.49 -16.96
CA ALA A 162 0.94 6.58 -18.01
C ALA A 162 2.35 6.19 -17.51
N ALA A 163 2.70 6.65 -16.30
CA ALA A 163 3.97 6.31 -15.66
C ALA A 163 4.04 4.83 -15.26
N LEU A 164 2.93 4.26 -14.77
CA LEU A 164 2.84 2.84 -14.41
C LEU A 164 2.99 1.95 -15.65
N ARG A 165 2.35 2.29 -16.78
CA ARG A 165 2.48 1.53 -18.04
C ARG A 165 3.89 1.63 -18.64
N LYS A 166 4.48 2.82 -18.65
CA LYS A 166 5.87 3.01 -19.09
C LYS A 166 6.84 2.19 -18.24
N MET A 167 6.66 2.18 -16.92
CA MET A 167 7.51 1.39 -16.00
C MET A 167 7.28 -0.11 -16.13
N HIS A 168 6.05 -0.56 -16.41
CA HIS A 168 5.75 -1.96 -16.67
C HIS A 168 6.54 -2.49 -17.87
N GLN A 169 6.71 -1.66 -18.90
CA GLN A 169 7.49 -2.00 -20.09
C GLN A 169 9.01 -1.96 -19.85
N LEU A 170 9.49 -1.02 -19.03
CA LEU A 170 10.92 -0.74 -18.87
C LEU A 170 11.61 -1.49 -17.71
N ALA A 171 10.88 -1.95 -16.69
CA ALA A 171 11.53 -2.43 -15.46
C ALA A 171 10.76 -3.54 -14.73
N LYS A 172 11.49 -4.59 -14.30
CA LYS A 172 11.03 -5.60 -13.31
C LYS A 172 10.90 -5.04 -11.87
N ARG A 173 10.88 -3.73 -11.67
CA ARG A 173 10.90 -3.08 -10.34
C ARG A 173 9.48 -2.98 -9.77
N LYS A 174 9.33 -3.15 -8.44
CA LYS A 174 8.02 -3.05 -7.76
C LYS A 174 7.50 -1.60 -7.57
N ARG A 175 8.37 -0.58 -7.66
CA ARG A 175 8.02 0.83 -7.39
C ARG A 175 8.31 1.71 -8.60
N LEU A 176 7.49 2.76 -8.76
CA LEU A 176 7.74 3.84 -9.72
C LEU A 176 9.07 4.54 -9.41
N ILE A 177 9.75 5.05 -10.44
CA ILE A 177 10.92 5.93 -10.28
C ILE A 177 10.48 7.15 -9.47
N GLY A 178 11.23 7.49 -8.41
CA GLY A 178 10.90 8.57 -7.49
C GLY A 178 9.92 8.20 -6.36
N GLY A 179 9.42 6.95 -6.30
CA GLY A 179 8.53 6.47 -5.23
C GLY A 179 9.21 6.18 -3.88
N GLY A 180 10.37 6.79 -3.63
CA GLY A 180 11.17 6.67 -2.41
C GLY A 180 11.40 8.03 -1.75
N ARG A 181 12.08 8.05 -0.61
CA ARG A 181 12.54 9.31 -0.02
C ARG A 181 13.48 10.00 -1.00
N LYS A 182 13.27 11.29 -1.24
CA LYS A 182 14.19 12.11 -2.04
C LYS A 182 15.51 12.22 -1.30
N LEU A 183 16.62 12.09 -2.02
CA LEU A 183 17.95 12.30 -1.47
C LEU A 183 18.13 13.80 -1.25
N THR A 184 18.61 14.20 -0.07
CA THR A 184 18.81 15.60 0.30
C THR A 184 19.91 16.25 -0.55
N ASN A 185 20.95 15.49 -0.89
CA ASN A 185 22.02 15.92 -1.77
C ASN A 185 22.32 14.83 -2.80
N ALA A 186 21.61 14.87 -3.92
CA ALA A 186 21.74 13.89 -5.00
C ALA A 186 23.17 13.83 -5.57
N GLN A 187 23.90 14.96 -5.58
CA GLN A 187 25.27 15.01 -6.06
C GLN A 187 26.21 14.25 -5.11
N PHE A 188 26.12 14.52 -3.81
CA PHE A 188 26.93 13.83 -2.81
C PHE A 188 26.70 12.32 -2.82
N ASP A 189 25.43 11.89 -2.90
CA ASP A 189 25.10 10.48 -2.93
C ASP A 189 25.58 9.79 -4.22
N GLN A 190 25.59 10.52 -5.34
CA GLN A 190 26.16 10.04 -6.60
C GLN A 190 27.69 9.90 -6.49
N GLU A 191 28.38 10.92 -6.00
CA GLU A 191 29.84 10.90 -5.75
C GLU A 191 30.23 9.76 -4.79
N LEU A 192 29.48 9.57 -3.71
CA LEU A 192 29.68 8.49 -2.75
C LEU A 192 29.45 7.12 -3.40
N SER A 193 28.38 6.97 -4.19
CA SER A 193 28.11 5.75 -4.94
C SER A 193 29.25 5.40 -5.89
N ASP A 194 29.74 6.37 -6.65
CA ASP A 194 30.78 6.16 -7.65
C ASP A 194 32.13 5.89 -6.99
N TRP A 195 32.45 6.56 -5.88
CA TRP A 195 33.61 6.24 -5.06
C TRP A 195 33.57 4.81 -4.51
N VAL A 196 32.42 4.36 -3.98
CA VAL A 196 32.25 2.99 -3.49
C VAL A 196 32.41 1.96 -4.60
N ARG A 197 31.89 2.22 -5.80
CA ARG A 197 32.08 1.34 -6.97
C ARG A 197 33.55 1.29 -7.37
N GLY A 198 34.21 2.45 -7.46
CA GLY A 198 35.64 2.52 -7.75
C GLY A 198 36.51 1.74 -6.74
N LEU A 199 36.12 1.71 -5.46
CA LEU A 199 36.80 0.85 -4.46
C LEU A 199 36.57 -0.65 -4.68
N ARG A 200 35.40 -1.05 -5.19
CA ARG A 200 35.11 -2.45 -5.53
C ARG A 200 35.86 -2.88 -6.78
N ASP A 201 35.87 -2.04 -7.81
CA ASP A 201 36.52 -2.35 -9.09
C ASP A 201 38.04 -2.43 -8.94
N LYS A 202 38.62 -1.57 -8.09
CA LYS A 202 40.04 -1.64 -7.72
C LYS A 202 40.37 -2.82 -6.78
N LYS A 203 39.39 -3.67 -6.45
CA LYS A 203 39.49 -4.76 -5.46
C LYS A 203 40.07 -4.31 -4.11
N LEU A 204 40.03 -3.01 -3.79
CA LEU A 204 40.52 -2.44 -2.53
C LEU A 204 39.60 -2.78 -1.33
N ARG A 205 38.44 -3.36 -1.61
CA ARG A 205 37.57 -4.04 -0.64
C ARG A 205 37.87 -5.53 -0.51
N GLU A 206 39.00 -6.03 -1.01
CA GLU A 206 39.44 -7.37 -0.67
C GLU A 206 39.65 -7.41 0.85
N ILE A 207 38.68 -7.99 1.55
CA ILE A 207 38.81 -8.40 2.94
C ILE A 207 39.71 -9.64 2.91
N ASP A 208 40.95 -9.46 2.47
CA ASP A 208 42.01 -10.49 2.40
C ASP A 208 42.47 -10.93 3.79
N GLY A 209 42.01 -10.24 4.83
CA GLY A 209 42.35 -10.54 6.21
C GLY A 209 43.63 -9.95 6.72
N ARG A 210 44.32 -9.12 5.93
CA ARG A 210 45.54 -8.44 6.37
C ARG A 210 45.34 -7.56 7.60
N HIS A 211 44.10 -7.26 7.98
CA HIS A 211 43.77 -6.43 9.14
C HIS A 211 42.87 -7.13 10.16
N ASP A 212 42.67 -8.44 10.09
CA ASP A 212 41.81 -9.14 11.05
C ASP A 212 42.30 -9.00 12.49
N GLU A 213 43.63 -8.92 12.66
CA GLU A 213 44.30 -8.73 13.95
C GLU A 213 44.05 -7.33 14.54
N LYS A 214 43.61 -6.37 13.72
CA LYS A 214 43.24 -5.01 14.14
C LYS A 214 41.78 -4.90 14.57
N ILE A 215 40.96 -5.95 14.36
CA ILE A 215 39.54 -5.95 14.75
C ILE A 215 39.48 -6.04 16.28
N HIS A 216 39.07 -4.94 16.91
CA HIS A 216 39.13 -4.80 18.36
C HIS A 216 38.38 -5.89 19.13
N VAL A 217 37.27 -6.37 18.57
CA VAL A 217 36.41 -7.41 19.15
C VAL A 217 37.10 -8.79 19.23
N PHE A 218 38.13 -9.04 18.41
CA PHE A 218 38.86 -10.30 18.36
C PHE A 218 40.18 -10.31 19.14
N LYS A 219 40.49 -9.22 19.88
CA LYS A 219 41.64 -9.20 20.79
C LYS A 219 41.43 -10.20 21.93
N LYS A 220 42.51 -10.58 22.62
CA LYS A 220 42.46 -11.52 23.76
C LYS A 220 41.52 -11.08 24.88
N GLU A 221 41.35 -9.76 25.05
CA GLU A 221 40.43 -9.13 26.02
C GLU A 221 39.11 -8.66 25.38
N GLY A 222 38.89 -8.97 24.10
CA GLY A 222 37.71 -8.56 23.35
C GLY A 222 36.47 -9.36 23.71
N ALA A 223 35.31 -8.88 23.26
CA ALA A 223 34.02 -9.53 23.52
C ALA A 223 33.89 -10.94 22.91
N ILE A 224 34.74 -11.29 21.94
CA ILE A 224 34.75 -12.62 21.31
C ILE A 224 36.17 -13.20 21.39
N PRO A 225 36.51 -13.86 22.53
CA PRO A 225 37.75 -14.61 22.61
C PRO A 225 37.75 -15.70 21.53
N ASN A 226 38.89 -15.88 20.85
CA ASN A 226 39.08 -16.77 19.69
C ASN A 226 38.35 -16.36 18.39
N GLY A 227 37.70 -15.21 18.33
CA GLY A 227 36.99 -14.76 17.11
C GLY A 227 37.89 -14.63 15.87
N LEU A 228 39.18 -14.33 16.07
CA LEU A 228 40.18 -14.29 14.99
C LEU A 228 40.39 -15.67 14.34
N ALA A 229 40.44 -16.74 15.14
CA ALA A 229 40.65 -18.10 14.64
C ALA A 229 39.43 -18.58 13.85
N LEU A 230 38.22 -18.32 14.37
CA LEU A 230 36.96 -18.63 13.70
C LEU A 230 36.84 -17.89 12.36
N LEU A 231 37.23 -16.62 12.30
CA LEU A 231 37.21 -15.85 11.06
C LEU A 231 38.19 -16.40 10.01
N LYS A 232 39.42 -16.73 10.43
CA LYS A 232 40.43 -17.35 9.55
C LYS A 232 39.96 -18.72 9.02
N GLN A 233 39.27 -19.50 9.84
CA GLN A 233 38.68 -20.78 9.42
C GLN A 233 37.58 -20.57 8.37
N ARG A 234 36.62 -19.68 8.65
CA ARG A 234 35.51 -19.40 7.74
C ARG A 234 35.97 -18.95 6.35
N ARG A 235 37.03 -18.13 6.27
CA ARG A 235 37.57 -17.72 4.97
C ARG A 235 38.24 -18.86 4.20
N LYS A 236 38.84 -19.82 4.89
CA LYS A 236 39.35 -21.03 4.22
C LYS A 236 38.20 -21.84 3.65
N GLU A 237 37.11 -22.00 4.39
CA GLU A 237 35.90 -22.68 3.93
C GLU A 237 35.28 -21.96 2.71
N ASP A 238 35.13 -20.63 2.76
CA ASP A 238 34.60 -19.83 1.63
C ASP A 238 35.50 -19.88 0.39
N ALA A 239 36.82 -19.94 0.57
CA ALA A 239 37.77 -20.10 -0.53
C ALA A 239 37.67 -21.48 -1.19
N VAL A 240 37.44 -22.53 -0.40
CA VAL A 240 37.19 -23.88 -0.91
C VAL A 240 35.89 -23.92 -1.70
N ILE A 241 34.80 -23.31 -1.19
CA ILE A 241 33.51 -23.27 -1.88
C ILE A 241 33.63 -22.59 -3.25
N LYS A 242 34.32 -21.44 -3.32
CA LYS A 242 34.55 -20.76 -4.60
C LYS A 242 35.40 -21.58 -5.58
N GLY A 243 36.39 -22.33 -5.10
CA GLY A 243 37.20 -23.20 -5.96
C GLY A 243 36.43 -24.41 -6.49
N VAL A 244 35.43 -24.90 -5.74
CA VAL A 244 34.57 -26.02 -6.17
C VAL A 244 33.60 -25.61 -7.27
N GLU A 245 33.11 -24.37 -7.27
CA GLU A 245 32.24 -23.83 -8.33
C GLU A 245 32.97 -23.62 -9.68
N GLU A 246 34.31 -23.64 -9.67
CA GLU A 246 35.17 -23.43 -10.86
C GLU A 246 35.69 -24.75 -11.47
N ILE A 247 35.30 -25.91 -10.91
CA ILE A 247 35.54 -27.22 -11.55
C ILE A 247 34.51 -27.40 -12.67
N ASP A 248 34.97 -27.00 -13.85
CA ASP A 248 34.35 -27.16 -15.15
C ASP A 248 33.92 -28.63 -15.40
N LEU A 249 32.61 -28.85 -15.58
CA LEU A 249 32.06 -30.09 -16.11
C LEU A 249 32.31 -30.10 -17.62
N GLY A 250 33.58 -30.27 -17.99
CA GLY A 250 34.00 -30.47 -19.37
C GLY A 250 33.41 -31.77 -19.93
N GLU A 251 32.33 -31.61 -20.69
CA GLU A 251 31.98 -32.34 -21.92
C GLU A 251 32.46 -33.79 -22.03
N ASP A 252 31.66 -34.73 -21.53
CA ASP A 252 31.64 -36.10 -22.06
C ASP A 252 30.71 -36.13 -23.30
N GLU A 253 31.15 -35.54 -24.43
CA GLU A 253 30.62 -35.90 -25.75
C GLU A 253 31.31 -37.18 -26.22
N SER A 254 30.73 -38.34 -25.90
CA SER A 254 31.08 -39.59 -26.57
C SER A 254 30.08 -39.89 -27.68
N ASP A 255 30.55 -39.70 -28.91
CA ASP A 255 29.97 -40.19 -30.17
C ASP A 255 29.42 -41.61 -30.04
N ALA A 256 28.13 -41.77 -30.34
CA ALA A 256 27.54 -43.06 -30.68
C ALA A 256 26.91 -42.98 -32.07
N SER A 257 27.75 -43.07 -33.10
CA SER A 257 27.33 -43.52 -34.42
C SER A 257 27.02 -45.02 -34.35
N VAL A 258 25.74 -45.37 -34.41
CA VAL A 258 25.29 -46.73 -34.68
C VAL A 258 24.58 -46.70 -36.03
N ASP A 259 25.30 -47.15 -37.05
CA ASP A 259 24.75 -47.53 -38.36
C ASP A 259 23.79 -48.71 -38.20
N ILE A 260 22.52 -48.55 -38.60
CA ILE A 260 21.64 -49.60 -39.17
C ILE A 260 20.72 -48.97 -40.21
#